data_AF-A0A9P6XIU1-F1
#
_entry.id   AF-A0A9P6XIU1-F1
#
_cell.length_a   1.000
_cell.length_b   1.000
_cell.length_c   1.000
_cell.angle_alpha   90.00
_cell.angle_beta   90.00
_cell.angle_gamma   90.00
#
_symmetry.space_group_name_H-M   'P 1'
#
loop_
_entity.id
_entity.type
_entity.pdbx_description
1 polymer ?
#
loop_
_entity_poly.entity_id
_entity_poly.type
_entity_poly.pdbx_seq_one_letter_code
_entity_poly.pdbx_strand_id
1 'polypeptide(L)'
;MLNIVNSTQSTPANTQTSMNPEFSGSFQDATSSQPPSTNQGFKYIYLPTKARVPIGQIRFRLRKLDINNNRIIDIHYPDRNIVALLIHNDYEDELRQQLQRFKVAIKEDFNPCDPQVLRDPKYADHTPAERENLAFMHHCNRIERALQYIRAPVKFAVARYFYSKGWISKQLL
;
A
#
# COMPACT_ATOMS: atom_id res chain seq x y z
N MET A 1 66.57 -35.12 -5.06
CA MET A 1 65.37 -35.60 -4.35
C MET A 1 65.67 -35.61 -2.85
N LEU A 2 64.91 -34.83 -2.06
CA LEU A 2 64.59 -34.91 -0.61
C LEU A 2 65.75 -35.20 0.37
N ASN A 3 65.94 -34.55 1.53
CA ASN A 3 65.14 -33.64 2.33
C ASN A 3 66.07 -32.91 3.31
N ILE A 4 65.76 -31.64 3.60
CA ILE A 4 66.49 -30.79 4.56
C ILE A 4 65.98 -31.04 5.98
N VAL A 5 66.92 -30.89 6.90
CA VAL A 5 66.95 -31.23 8.31
C VAL A 5 66.63 -30.02 9.20
N ASN A 6 65.99 -30.33 10.34
CA ASN A 6 66.00 -29.69 11.67
C ASN A 6 64.99 -28.61 12.11
N SER A 7 64.48 -28.92 13.30
CA SER A 7 63.60 -28.22 14.24
C SER A 7 64.26 -27.10 15.04
N THR A 8 63.38 -26.40 15.77
CA THR A 8 63.52 -25.61 17.02
C THR A 8 63.65 -24.09 16.96
N GLN A 9 62.82 -23.50 17.83
CA GLN A 9 62.46 -22.09 18.04
C GLN A 9 63.60 -21.25 18.62
N SER A 10 63.51 -19.92 18.48
CA SER A 10 63.82 -18.93 19.53
C SER A 10 63.38 -17.52 19.11
N THR A 11 62.58 -16.85 19.93
CA THR A 11 62.22 -15.41 19.89
C THR A 11 63.33 -14.57 20.53
N PRO A 12 63.51 -13.27 20.19
CA PRO A 12 63.08 -12.23 21.14
C PRO A 12 62.61 -10.87 20.54
N ALA A 13 61.71 -10.22 21.31
CA ALA A 13 61.56 -8.80 21.68
C ALA A 13 61.65 -7.62 20.68
N ASN A 14 60.55 -6.84 20.67
CA ASN A 14 60.38 -5.36 20.71
C ASN A 14 61.19 -4.43 19.80
N THR A 15 60.49 -3.60 18.99
CA THR A 15 60.19 -2.16 19.28
C THR A 15 59.47 -1.49 18.09
N GLN A 16 58.55 -0.58 18.43
CA GLN A 16 57.59 0.21 17.62
C GLN A 16 58.19 0.88 16.37
N THR A 17 57.44 1.15 15.29
CA THR A 17 56.58 2.34 15.16
C THR A 17 55.87 2.31 13.80
N SER A 18 54.57 2.62 13.77
CA SER A 18 53.93 3.57 12.83
C SER A 18 52.51 3.13 12.45
N MET A 19 51.56 3.72 13.17
CA MET A 19 50.26 4.22 12.72
C MET A 19 49.64 3.60 11.46
N ASN A 20 48.47 2.95 11.63
CA ASN A 20 47.19 3.38 11.04
C ASN A 20 46.05 2.48 11.59
N PRO A 21 44.96 3.03 12.16
CA PRO A 21 43.83 2.23 12.59
C PRO A 21 43.04 1.72 11.39
N GLU A 22 42.81 0.41 11.35
CA GLU A 22 41.88 -0.25 10.45
C GLU A 22 40.49 0.38 10.59
N PHE A 23 39.99 0.93 9.48
CA PHE A 23 38.61 1.37 9.35
C PHE A 23 37.70 0.14 9.40
N SER A 24 37.27 -0.25 10.61
CA SER A 24 36.16 -1.16 10.82
C SER A 24 34.84 -0.41 10.55
N GLY A 25 34.60 -0.09 9.29
CA GLY A 25 33.34 0.48 8.82
C GLY A 25 32.30 -0.62 8.70
N SER A 26 31.41 -0.71 9.69
CA SER A 26 30.14 -1.40 9.51
C SER A 26 29.31 -0.59 8.49
N PHE A 27 28.96 -1.20 7.36
CA PHE A 27 27.88 -0.69 6.52
C PHE A 27 26.59 -0.82 7.31
N GLN A 28 26.23 0.21 8.06
CA GLN A 28 24.88 0.35 8.55
C GLN A 28 24.03 0.83 7.37
N ASP A 29 23.34 -0.12 6.72
CA ASP A 29 22.21 0.18 5.86
C ASP A 29 21.12 0.84 6.71
N ALA A 30 21.21 2.15 6.87
CA ALA A 30 20.17 2.97 7.49
C ALA A 30 19.02 3.17 6.49
N THR A 31 18.38 2.08 6.08
CA THR A 31 16.97 2.18 5.68
C THR A 31 16.21 2.34 6.98
N SER A 32 15.95 3.60 7.36
CA SER A 32 14.97 3.98 8.38
C SER A 32 13.61 3.46 7.94
N SER A 33 13.39 2.17 8.14
CA SER A 33 12.06 1.59 8.19
C SER A 33 11.51 2.11 9.52
N GLN A 34 10.58 3.05 9.41
CA GLN A 34 9.68 3.35 10.51
C GLN A 34 9.25 2.00 11.12
N PRO A 35 9.27 1.85 12.46
CA PRO A 35 8.84 0.62 13.09
C PRO A 35 7.48 0.24 12.49
N PRO A 36 7.28 -1.02 12.06
CA PRO A 36 6.03 -1.43 11.43
C PRO A 36 4.90 -1.04 12.38
N SER A 37 4.01 -0.18 11.91
CA SER A 37 2.89 0.26 12.71
C SER A 37 2.11 -0.95 13.19
N THR A 38 1.64 -0.90 14.42
CA THR A 38 0.77 -1.93 15.00
C THR A 38 -0.54 -2.07 14.20
N ASN A 39 -0.87 -1.09 13.35
CA ASN A 39 -2.03 -1.05 12.47
C ASN A 39 -1.67 -1.38 11.00
N GLN A 40 -1.18 -2.60 10.75
CA GLN A 40 -0.91 -3.10 9.39
C GLN A 40 -2.19 -3.39 8.58
N GLY A 41 -2.93 -2.34 8.27
CA GLY A 41 -4.18 -2.42 7.53
C GLY A 41 -4.25 -1.42 6.38
N PHE A 42 -5.29 -1.60 5.59
CA PHE A 42 -5.61 -0.72 4.47
C PHE A 42 -7.04 -0.23 4.59
N LYS A 43 -7.28 1.00 4.14
CA LYS A 43 -8.59 1.63 4.19
C LYS A 43 -8.92 2.28 2.87
N TYR A 44 -10.20 2.22 2.52
CA TYR A 44 -10.77 3.02 1.45
C TYR A 44 -11.33 4.32 2.02
N ILE A 45 -10.88 5.45 1.47
CA ILE A 45 -11.51 6.75 1.68
C ILE A 45 -12.35 7.09 0.45
N TYR A 46 -13.60 7.48 0.69
CA TYR A 46 -14.53 7.82 -0.38
C TYR A 46 -14.70 9.32 -0.51
N LEU A 47 -14.47 9.83 -1.72
CA LEU A 47 -14.60 11.24 -2.05
C LEU A 47 -15.79 11.45 -3.00
N PRO A 48 -16.74 12.35 -2.68
CA PRO A 48 -17.80 12.71 -3.59
C PRO A 48 -17.22 13.48 -4.77
N THR A 49 -17.76 13.21 -5.96
CA THR A 49 -17.33 13.78 -7.22
C THR A 49 -18.55 14.03 -8.09
N LYS A 50 -18.62 15.20 -8.73
CA LYS A 50 -19.77 15.59 -9.56
C LYS A 50 -19.84 14.86 -10.90
N ALA A 51 -18.68 14.49 -11.45
CA ALA A 51 -18.56 13.83 -12.73
C ALA A 51 -17.32 12.95 -12.75
N ARG A 52 -17.37 11.83 -13.46
CA ARG A 52 -16.21 10.94 -13.59
C ARG A 52 -15.06 11.68 -14.27
N VAL A 53 -13.91 11.68 -13.60
CA VAL A 53 -12.69 12.34 -14.06
C VAL A 53 -11.66 11.24 -14.39
N PRO A 54 -10.83 11.41 -15.42
CA PRO A 54 -9.76 10.45 -15.67
C PRO A 54 -8.83 10.28 -14.46
N ILE A 55 -8.39 9.05 -14.18
CA ILE A 55 -7.55 8.75 -12.99
C ILE A 55 -6.27 9.60 -12.98
N GLY A 56 -5.67 9.87 -14.14
CA GLY A 56 -4.51 10.74 -14.26
C GLY A 56 -4.80 12.18 -13.79
N GLN A 57 -6.00 12.70 -14.07
CA GLN A 57 -6.41 14.01 -13.61
C GLN A 57 -6.75 14.02 -12.11
N ILE A 58 -7.28 12.92 -11.56
CA ILE A 58 -7.41 12.77 -10.09
C ILE A 58 -6.03 12.83 -9.43
N ARG A 59 -5.05 12.05 -9.91
CA ARG A 59 -3.67 12.10 -9.42
C ARG A 59 -3.01 13.46 -9.58
N PHE A 60 -3.36 14.22 -10.61
CA PHE A 60 -2.91 15.60 -10.76
C PHE A 60 -3.55 16.53 -9.71
N ARG A 61 -4.86 16.41 -9.48
CA ARG A 61 -5.58 17.21 -8.47
C ARG A 61 -5.07 16.91 -7.06
N LEU A 62 -4.84 15.64 -6.72
CA LEU A 62 -4.30 15.25 -5.42
C LEU A 62 -2.91 15.86 -5.19
N ARG A 63 -2.02 15.86 -6.19
CA ARG A 63 -0.73 16.58 -6.11
C ARG A 63 -0.87 18.08 -5.89
N LYS A 64 -1.88 18.72 -6.50
CA LYS A 64 -2.16 20.15 -6.28
C LYS A 64 -2.65 20.44 -4.85
N LEU A 65 -3.21 19.43 -4.19
CA LEU A 65 -3.63 19.49 -2.78
C LEU A 65 -2.50 19.04 -1.84
N ASP A 66 -1.26 18.96 -2.33
CA ASP A 66 -0.09 18.53 -1.55
C ASP A 66 -0.20 17.09 -1.01
N ILE A 67 -1.08 16.27 -1.62
CA ILE A 67 -1.25 14.86 -1.27
C ILE A 67 -0.23 14.02 -2.03
N ASN A 68 0.49 13.17 -1.31
CA ASN A 68 1.52 12.33 -1.89
C ASN A 68 0.90 11.13 -2.64
N ASN A 69 0.94 11.18 -3.97
CA ASN A 69 0.44 10.10 -4.82
C ASN A 69 1.08 8.73 -4.56
N ASN A 70 2.30 8.66 -4.03
CA ASN A 70 2.97 7.39 -3.75
C ASN A 70 2.34 6.67 -2.54
N ARG A 71 1.65 7.40 -1.66
CA ARG A 71 0.92 6.85 -0.51
C ARG A 71 -0.45 6.29 -0.89
N ILE A 72 -0.95 6.64 -2.07
CA ILE A 72 -2.22 6.17 -2.60
C ILE A 72 -1.97 4.91 -3.45
N ILE A 73 -2.50 3.79 -2.97
CA ILE A 73 -2.23 2.47 -3.51
C ILE A 73 -3.07 2.21 -4.76
N ASP A 74 -4.36 2.52 -4.68
CA ASP A 74 -5.33 2.32 -5.75
C ASP A 74 -6.33 3.49 -5.81
N ILE A 75 -6.85 3.76 -7.01
CA ILE A 75 -7.89 4.74 -7.27
C ILE A 75 -8.89 4.11 -8.22
N HIS A 76 -10.12 3.95 -7.76
CA HIS A 76 -11.20 3.45 -8.61
C HIS A 76 -12.53 4.14 -8.32
N TYR A 77 -13.53 3.85 -9.15
CA TYR A 77 -14.87 4.41 -9.06
C TYR A 77 -15.88 3.32 -8.67
N PRO A 78 -16.26 3.20 -7.38
CA PRO A 78 -17.29 2.25 -6.96
C PRO A 78 -18.69 2.65 -7.43
N ASP A 79 -18.95 3.95 -7.59
CA ASP A 79 -20.18 4.53 -8.11
C ASP A 79 -19.85 5.71 -9.05
N ARG A 80 -20.84 6.22 -9.79
CA ARG A 80 -20.70 7.33 -10.75
C ARG A 80 -20.14 8.61 -10.12
N ASN A 81 -20.54 8.87 -8.87
CA ASN A 81 -20.25 10.12 -8.16
C ASN A 81 -19.30 9.93 -6.98
N ILE A 82 -18.63 8.78 -6.87
CA ILE A 82 -17.74 8.46 -5.76
C ILE A 82 -16.40 7.99 -6.31
N VAL A 83 -15.31 8.56 -5.80
CA VAL A 83 -13.94 8.08 -5.99
C VAL A 83 -13.54 7.34 -4.72
N ALA A 84 -13.04 6.11 -4.84
CA ALA A 84 -12.41 5.38 -3.76
C ALA A 84 -10.89 5.50 -3.87
N LEU A 85 -10.26 5.89 -2.77
CA LEU A 85 -8.80 5.93 -2.62
C LEU A 85 -8.38 4.86 -1.61
N LEU A 86 -7.52 3.93 -2.04
CA LEU A 86 -6.93 2.95 -1.14
C LEU A 86 -5.65 3.51 -0.52
N ILE A 87 -5.56 3.47 0.80
CA ILE A 87 -4.41 3.96 1.57
C ILE A 87 -4.01 2.96 2.66
N HIS A 88 -2.80 3.13 3.19
CA HIS A 88 -2.41 2.54 4.46
C HIS A 88 -3.12 3.25 5.62
N ASN A 89 -3.47 2.50 6.68
CA ASN A 89 -4.11 3.06 7.87
C ASN A 89 -3.30 4.20 8.52
N ASP A 90 -1.97 4.09 8.52
CA ASP A 90 -1.09 5.11 9.10
C ASP A 90 -1.17 6.47 8.41
N TYR A 91 -1.63 6.49 7.15
CA TYR A 91 -1.78 7.70 6.36
C TYR A 91 -3.20 8.29 6.44
N GLU A 92 -4.12 7.64 7.14
CA GLU A 92 -5.52 8.06 7.21
C GLU A 92 -5.67 9.46 7.81
N ASP A 93 -5.06 9.70 8.98
CA ASP A 93 -5.19 10.96 9.71
C ASP A 93 -4.56 12.12 8.94
N GLU A 94 -3.38 11.90 8.35
CA GLU A 94 -2.70 12.89 7.51
C GLU A 94 -3.55 13.23 6.28
N LEU A 95 -4.06 12.22 5.56
CA LEU A 95 -4.89 12.45 4.38
C LEU A 95 -6.19 13.18 4.73
N ARG A 96 -6.85 12.82 5.84
CA ARG A 96 -8.06 13.50 6.32
C ARG A 96 -7.78 14.96 6.66
N GLN A 97 -6.67 15.25 7.35
CA GLN A 97 -6.28 16.62 7.68
C GLN A 97 -6.00 17.45 6.41
N GLN A 98 -5.29 16.87 5.43
CA GLN A 98 -5.04 17.52 4.14
C GLN A 98 -6.35 17.80 3.40
N LEU A 99 -7.24 16.83 3.29
CA LEU A 99 -8.55 17.00 2.63
C LEU A 99 -9.40 18.07 3.33
N GLN A 100 -9.43 18.08 4.67
CA GLN A 100 -10.16 19.07 5.47
C GLN A 100 -9.60 20.49 5.26
N ARG A 101 -8.26 20.64 5.21
CA ARG A 101 -7.60 21.92 4.94
C ARG A 101 -8.08 22.55 3.62
N PHE A 102 -8.31 21.72 2.60
CA PHE A 102 -8.80 22.16 1.29
C PHE A 102 -10.34 22.09 1.16
N LYS A 103 -11.07 21.85 2.26
CA LYS A 103 -12.54 21.75 2.30
C LYS A 103 -13.09 20.67 1.35
N VAL A 104 -12.33 19.61 1.12
CA VAL A 104 -12.79 18.46 0.35
C VAL A 104 -13.64 17.59 1.28
N ALA A 105 -14.90 17.38 0.89
CA ALA A 105 -15.80 16.50 1.64
C ALA A 105 -15.32 15.05 1.56
N ILE A 106 -15.45 14.32 2.67
CA ILE A 106 -15.22 12.87 2.75
C ILE A 106 -16.57 12.22 3.03
N LYS A 107 -16.87 11.12 2.33
CA LYS A 107 -18.09 10.35 2.54
C LYS A 107 -17.77 9.13 3.39
N GLU A 108 -18.07 9.22 4.68
CA GLU A 108 -17.79 8.14 5.64
C GLU A 108 -18.81 6.99 5.54
N ASP A 109 -20.09 7.30 5.28
CA ASP A 109 -21.18 6.32 5.29
C ASP A 109 -21.39 5.60 3.94
N PHE A 110 -20.36 5.54 3.09
CA PHE A 110 -20.49 4.86 1.80
C PHE A 110 -20.21 3.36 1.93
N ASN A 111 -21.25 2.56 1.69
CA ASN A 111 -21.11 1.11 1.55
C ASN A 111 -21.08 0.72 0.06
N PRO A 112 -19.98 0.15 -0.47
CA PRO A 112 -19.88 -0.26 -1.87
C PRO A 112 -20.80 -1.44 -2.23
N CYS A 113 -21.29 -2.18 -1.24
CA CYS A 113 -22.19 -3.33 -1.42
C CYS A 113 -23.67 -2.95 -1.26
N ASP A 114 -23.99 -1.68 -1.00
CA ASP A 114 -25.37 -1.23 -0.84
C ASP A 114 -26.15 -1.43 -2.17
N PRO A 115 -27.36 -2.02 -2.14
CA PRO A 115 -28.19 -2.18 -3.33
C PRO A 115 -28.47 -0.87 -4.08
N GLN A 116 -28.38 0.29 -3.42
CA GLN A 116 -28.55 1.62 -4.02
C GLN A 116 -27.37 2.08 -4.90
N VAL A 117 -26.22 1.40 -4.81
CA VAL A 117 -25.06 1.62 -5.70
C VAL A 117 -25.37 1.11 -7.11
N LEU A 118 -26.19 0.06 -7.22
CA LEU A 118 -26.56 -0.55 -8.48
C LEU A 118 -27.78 0.16 -9.11
N ARG A 119 -27.53 1.28 -9.78
CA ARG A 119 -28.55 2.15 -10.41
C ARG A 119 -28.83 1.87 -11.89
N ASP A 120 -28.37 0.73 -12.40
CA ASP A 120 -28.61 0.37 -13.79
C ASP A 120 -30.08 -0.05 -13.95
N PRO A 121 -30.83 0.52 -14.91
CA PRO A 121 -32.21 0.11 -15.20
C PRO A 121 -32.37 -1.40 -15.41
N LYS A 122 -31.32 -2.10 -15.85
CA LYS A 122 -31.31 -3.56 -16.00
C LYS A 122 -31.66 -4.31 -14.70
N TYR A 123 -31.33 -3.74 -13.54
CA TYR A 123 -31.59 -4.36 -12.24
C TYR A 123 -32.80 -3.76 -11.53
N ALA A 124 -33.60 -2.93 -12.22
CA ALA A 124 -34.78 -2.26 -11.65
C ALA A 124 -35.76 -3.25 -11.02
N ASP A 125 -35.90 -4.44 -11.59
CA ASP A 125 -36.85 -5.45 -11.13
C ASP A 125 -36.27 -6.42 -10.07
N HIS A 126 -34.96 -6.33 -9.79
CA HIS A 126 -34.32 -7.23 -8.83
C HIS A 126 -34.66 -6.84 -7.39
N THR A 127 -34.78 -7.85 -6.53
CA THR A 127 -34.98 -7.66 -5.09
C THR A 127 -33.76 -6.97 -4.46
N PRO A 128 -33.92 -6.30 -3.30
CA PRO A 128 -32.79 -5.69 -2.60
C PRO A 128 -31.66 -6.68 -2.29
N ALA A 129 -31.98 -7.92 -1.93
CA ALA A 129 -31.00 -8.97 -1.63
C ALA A 129 -30.20 -9.40 -2.87
N GLU A 130 -30.86 -9.56 -4.02
CA GLU A 130 -30.17 -9.86 -5.29
C GLU A 130 -29.24 -8.72 -5.71
N ARG A 131 -29.70 -7.47 -5.55
CA ARG A 131 -28.89 -6.29 -5.85
C ARG A 131 -27.68 -6.17 -4.94
N GLU A 132 -27.82 -6.46 -3.65
CA GLU A 132 -26.72 -6.50 -2.69
C GLU A 132 -25.68 -7.55 -3.09
N ASN A 133 -26.10 -8.76 -3.44
CA ASN A 133 -25.20 -9.80 -3.91
C ASN A 133 -24.47 -9.39 -5.21
N LEU A 134 -25.18 -8.80 -6.17
CA LEU A 134 -24.57 -8.28 -7.39
C LEU A 134 -23.59 -7.14 -7.10
N ALA A 135 -23.92 -6.21 -6.20
CA ALA A 135 -23.04 -5.14 -5.78
C ALA A 135 -21.76 -5.68 -5.12
N PHE A 136 -21.89 -6.70 -4.26
CA PHE A 136 -20.76 -7.42 -3.67
C PHE A 136 -19.89 -8.08 -4.75
N MET A 137 -20.49 -8.81 -5.71
CA MET A 137 -19.75 -9.40 -6.83
C MET A 137 -18.99 -8.33 -7.64
N HIS A 138 -19.62 -7.19 -7.93
CA HIS A 138 -18.96 -6.09 -8.62
C HIS A 138 -17.83 -5.48 -7.80
N HIS A 139 -17.99 -5.39 -6.48
CA HIS A 139 -16.95 -4.94 -5.57
C HIS A 139 -15.73 -5.87 -5.59
N CYS A 140 -15.93 -7.18 -5.45
CA CYS A 140 -14.85 -8.18 -5.54
C CYS A 140 -14.13 -8.08 -6.89
N ASN A 141 -14.87 -8.06 -8.01
CA ASN A 141 -14.28 -7.92 -9.36
C ASN A 141 -13.42 -6.65 -9.52
N ARG A 142 -13.79 -5.54 -8.88
CA ARG A 142 -13.00 -4.29 -8.91
C ARG A 142 -11.71 -4.44 -8.09
N ILE A 143 -11.80 -5.09 -6.93
CA ILE A 143 -10.65 -5.36 -6.07
C ILE A 143 -9.64 -6.29 -6.76
N GLU A 144 -10.11 -7.36 -7.40
CA GLU A 144 -9.24 -8.27 -8.14
C GLU A 144 -8.51 -7.54 -9.27
N ARG A 145 -9.21 -6.66 -10.00
CA ARG A 145 -8.59 -5.79 -11.00
C ARG A 145 -7.58 -4.83 -10.38
N ALA A 146 -7.89 -4.20 -9.24
CA ALA A 146 -6.95 -3.30 -8.57
C ALA A 146 -5.64 -4.01 -8.23
N LEU A 147 -5.70 -5.25 -7.72
CA LEU A 147 -4.51 -6.06 -7.41
C LEU A 147 -3.61 -6.34 -8.62
N GLN A 148 -4.14 -6.34 -9.84
CA GLN A 148 -3.32 -6.53 -11.05
C GLN A 148 -2.41 -5.32 -11.31
N TYR A 149 -2.83 -4.12 -10.91
CA TYR A 149 -2.09 -2.87 -11.15
C TYR A 149 -1.30 -2.36 -9.95
N ILE A 150 -1.57 -2.89 -8.75
CA ILE A 150 -0.79 -2.56 -7.54
C ILE A 150 0.64 -3.12 -7.68
N ARG A 151 1.62 -2.31 -7.28
CA ARG A 151 3.04 -2.64 -7.37
C ARG A 151 3.40 -3.79 -6.43
N ALA A 152 4.32 -4.66 -6.87
CA ALA A 152 4.72 -5.88 -6.17
C ALA A 152 5.04 -5.71 -4.66
N PRO A 153 5.76 -4.66 -4.21
CA PRO A 153 6.12 -4.53 -2.79
C PRO A 153 4.91 -4.44 -1.85
N VAL A 154 3.82 -3.80 -2.31
CA VAL A 154 2.61 -3.57 -1.50
C VAL A 154 1.49 -4.55 -1.87
N LYS A 155 1.53 -5.12 -3.07
CA LYS A 155 0.50 -6.02 -3.63
C LYS A 155 0.17 -7.19 -2.70
N PHE A 156 1.18 -7.91 -2.22
CA PHE A 156 0.95 -9.09 -1.38
C PHE A 156 0.34 -8.75 -0.02
N ALA A 157 0.73 -7.62 0.58
CA ALA A 157 0.15 -7.15 1.83
C ALA A 157 -1.33 -6.77 1.64
N VAL A 158 -1.65 -6.05 0.56
CA VAL A 158 -3.03 -5.69 0.20
C VAL A 158 -3.85 -6.93 -0.12
N ALA A 159 -3.32 -7.89 -0.86
CA ALA A 159 -3.99 -9.14 -1.19
C ALA A 159 -4.34 -9.94 0.08
N ARG A 160 -3.40 -10.07 1.02
CA ARG A 160 -3.66 -10.72 2.32
C ARG A 160 -4.76 -10.03 3.12
N TYR A 161 -4.77 -8.69 3.11
CA TYR A 161 -5.83 -7.92 3.75
C TYR A 161 -7.19 -8.13 3.08
N PHE A 162 -7.26 -8.13 1.75
CA PHE A 162 -8.51 -8.37 1.03
C PHE A 162 -9.01 -9.81 1.17
N TYR A 163 -8.09 -10.78 1.27
CA TYR A 163 -8.44 -12.17 1.55
C TYR A 163 -9.04 -12.34 2.95
N SER A 164 -8.49 -11.68 3.97
CA SER A 164 -9.06 -11.74 5.33
C SER A 164 -10.44 -11.09 5.44
N LYS A 165 -10.77 -10.18 4.52
CA LYS A 165 -12.12 -9.58 4.37
C LYS A 165 -13.07 -10.42 3.52
N GLY A 166 -12.60 -11.51 2.91
CA GLY A 166 -13.41 -12.35 2.02
C GLY A 166 -13.73 -11.72 0.66
N TRP A 167 -12.97 -10.71 0.24
CA TRP A 167 -13.21 -10.01 -1.04
C TRP A 167 -12.50 -10.66 -2.23
N ILE A 168 -11.49 -11.48 -1.98
CA ILE A 168 -10.74 -12.19 -3.02
C ILE A 168 -10.55 -13.66 -2.63
N SER A 169 -10.33 -14.50 -3.63
CA SER A 169 -10.00 -15.92 -3.41
C SER A 169 -8.52 -16.12 -3.10
N LYS A 170 -8.19 -17.27 -2.49
CA LYS A 170 -6.80 -17.67 -2.16
C LYS A 170 -5.88 -17.74 -3.39
N GLN A 171 -6.44 -17.87 -4.59
CA GLN A 171 -5.69 -18.00 -5.84
C GLN A 171 -4.93 -16.71 -6.22
N LEU A 172 -5.29 -15.57 -5.62
CA LEU A 172 -4.73 -14.25 -5.92
C LEU A 172 -3.68 -13.77 -4.90
N LEU A 173 -3.26 -14.65 -3.98
CA LEU A 173 -2.22 -14.40 -2.98
C LEU A 173 -0.80 -14.65 -3.49
#